data_AF-A0A516RHX3-F1
#
_entry.id   AF-A0A516RHX3-F1
#
_cell.length_a   1.000
_cell.length_b   1.000
_cell.length_c   1.000
_cell.angle_alpha   90.00
_cell.angle_beta   90.00
_cell.angle_gamma   90.00
#
_symmetry.space_group_name_H-M   'P 1'
#
loop_
_entity.id
_entity.type
_entity.pdbx_description
1 polymer ?
#
loop_
_entity_poly.entity_id
_entity_poly.type
_entity_poly.pdbx_seq_one_letter_code
_entity_poly.pdbx_strand_id
1 'polypeptide(L)'
;MRAEARELDAAETTDAYYPRNVDLHRHLVALSGNARLVELYDAVSKELHLFRRHGLESHAARHTSNDQHRRIIDHLEAGNGEEAARLMEAHIVAGKNRMLAAHSRTRG
;
A
#
# COMPACT_ATOMS: atom_id res chain seq x y z
N MET A 1 12.94 -0.10 -4.33
CA MET A 1 12.12 0.53 -3.29
C MET A 1 12.15 2.07 -3.31
N ARG A 2 13.29 2.77 -3.13
CA ARG A 2 13.30 4.25 -3.20
C ARG A 2 12.81 4.84 -4.52
N ALA A 3 13.15 4.20 -5.64
CA ALA A 3 12.65 4.61 -6.96
C ALA A 3 11.13 4.46 -7.05
N GLU A 4 10.59 3.30 -6.64
CA GLU A 4 9.14 3.03 -6.61
C GLU A 4 8.39 4.04 -5.72
N ALA A 5 8.95 4.40 -4.57
CA ALA A 5 8.38 5.44 -3.71
C ALA A 5 8.32 6.82 -4.40
N ARG A 6 9.37 7.21 -5.13
CA ARG A 6 9.36 8.47 -5.91
C ARG A 6 8.34 8.44 -7.06
N GLU A 7 8.17 7.29 -7.71
CA GLU A 7 7.15 7.15 -8.75
C GLU A 7 5.73 7.25 -8.18
N LEU A 8 5.52 6.75 -6.95
CA LEU A 8 4.27 6.93 -6.22
C LEU A 8 4.03 8.40 -5.85
N ASP A 9 5.07 9.14 -5.48
CA ASP A 9 4.97 10.58 -5.21
C ASP A 9 4.62 11.40 -6.45
N ALA A 10 5.12 10.99 -7.63
CA ALA A 10 4.84 11.66 -8.89
C ALA A 10 3.46 11.31 -9.49
N ALA A 11 2.74 10.32 -8.94
CA ALA A 11 1.48 9.85 -9.49
C ALA A 11 0.28 10.69 -9.01
N GLU A 12 -0.17 11.60 -9.87
CA GLU A 12 -1.24 12.56 -9.52
C GLU A 12 -2.64 11.94 -9.49
N THR A 13 -2.90 10.93 -10.32
CA THR A 13 -4.21 10.29 -10.47
C THR A 13 -4.26 8.92 -9.81
N THR A 14 -5.45 8.49 -9.37
CA THR A 14 -5.67 7.15 -8.83
C THR A 14 -5.23 6.06 -9.81
N ASP A 15 -5.47 6.25 -11.12
CA ASP A 15 -5.12 5.28 -12.16
C ASP A 15 -3.62 5.17 -12.40
N ALA A 16 -2.87 6.28 -12.26
CA ALA A 16 -1.42 6.24 -12.31
C ALA A 16 -0.82 5.66 -11.02
N TYR A 17 -1.45 5.93 -9.88
CA TYR A 17 -0.95 5.57 -8.55
C TYR A 17 -1.16 4.09 -8.21
N TYR A 18 -2.39 3.60 -8.43
CA TYR A 18 -2.82 2.33 -7.87
C TYR A 18 -2.00 1.12 -8.35
N PRO A 19 -1.67 0.96 -9.64
CA PRO A 19 -0.82 -0.14 -10.10
C PRO A 19 0.56 -0.12 -9.42
N ARG A 20 1.21 1.05 -9.36
CA ARG A 20 2.51 1.23 -8.69
C ARG A 20 2.45 0.91 -7.21
N ASN A 21 1.33 1.22 -6.56
CA ASN A 21 1.12 0.91 -5.16
C ASN A 21 1.05 -0.60 -4.96
N VAL A 22 0.31 -1.31 -5.81
CA VAL A 22 0.27 -2.78 -5.81
C VAL A 22 1.67 -3.35 -6.03
N ASP A 23 2.44 -2.82 -6.98
CA ASP A 23 3.79 -3.29 -7.29
C ASP A 23 4.74 -3.12 -6.09
N LEU A 24 4.73 -1.97 -5.41
CA LEU A 24 5.53 -1.74 -4.21
C LEU A 24 5.20 -2.76 -3.12
N HIS A 25 3.91 -2.97 -2.83
CA HIS A 25 3.48 -3.96 -1.84
C HIS A 25 3.89 -5.38 -2.23
N ARG A 26 3.78 -5.74 -3.51
CA ARG A 26 4.21 -7.04 -4.02
C ARG A 26 5.71 -7.24 -3.86
N HIS A 27 6.51 -6.20 -4.17
CA HIS A 27 7.96 -6.22 -3.98
C HIS A 27 8.32 -6.43 -2.51
N LEU A 28 7.67 -5.71 -1.59
CA LEU A 28 7.88 -5.87 -0.14
C LEU A 28 7.62 -7.31 0.32
N VAL A 29 6.56 -7.95 -0.19
CA VAL A 29 6.29 -9.36 0.10
C VAL A 29 7.36 -10.29 -0.50
N ALA A 30 7.82 -10.00 -1.72
CA ALA A 30 8.85 -10.79 -2.39
C ALA A 30 10.21 -10.76 -1.67
N LEU A 31 10.52 -9.70 -0.91
CA LEU A 31 11.73 -9.63 -0.07
C LEU A 31 11.79 -10.72 1.00
N SER A 32 10.67 -11.34 1.35
CA SER A 32 10.66 -12.50 2.27
C SER A 32 11.33 -13.74 1.71
N GLY A 33 11.57 -13.82 0.39
CA GLY A 33 12.04 -15.03 -0.29
C GLY A 33 11.02 -16.17 -0.32
N ASN A 34 9.78 -15.93 0.13
CA ASN A 34 8.73 -16.94 0.22
C ASN A 34 7.78 -16.84 -0.98
N ALA A 35 7.99 -17.72 -1.97
CA ALA A 35 7.16 -17.76 -3.18
C ALA A 35 5.67 -17.98 -2.89
N ARG A 36 5.34 -18.83 -1.90
CA ARG A 36 3.95 -19.09 -1.50
C ARG A 36 3.29 -17.84 -0.93
N LEU A 37 4.03 -17.01 -0.18
CA LEU A 37 3.50 -15.77 0.35
C LEU A 37 3.20 -14.76 -0.76
N VAL A 38 4.05 -14.69 -1.80
CA VAL A 38 3.81 -13.84 -2.98
C VAL A 38 2.55 -14.27 -3.73
N GLU A 39 2.35 -15.58 -3.94
CA GLU A 39 1.13 -16.11 -4.57
C GLU A 39 -0.14 -15.74 -3.78
N LEU A 40 -0.10 -15.89 -2.46
CA LEU A 40 -1.21 -15.52 -1.59
C LEU A 40 -1.50 -14.01 -1.64
N TYR A 41 -0.46 -13.19 -1.64
CA TYR A 41 -0.59 -11.75 -1.82
C TYR A 41 -1.26 -11.41 -3.16
N ASP A 42 -0.81 -12.02 -4.26
CA ASP A 42 -1.35 -11.77 -5.59
C ASP A 42 -2.84 -12.15 -5.67
N ALA A 43 -3.25 -13.26 -5.05
CA ALA A 43 -4.66 -13.68 -4.98
C ALA A 43 -5.52 -12.68 -4.17
N VAL A 44 -5.12 -12.37 -2.94
CA VAL A 44 -5.88 -11.47 -2.06
C VAL A 44 -5.93 -10.04 -2.63
N SER A 45 -4.84 -9.54 -3.20
CA SER A 45 -4.78 -8.20 -3.81
C SER A 45 -5.75 -8.07 -4.99
N LYS A 46 -5.92 -9.13 -5.80
CA LYS A 46 -6.90 -9.18 -6.89
C LYS A 46 -8.33 -9.10 -6.38
N GLU A 47 -8.67 -9.89 -5.35
CA GLU A 47 -10.02 -9.88 -4.76
C GLU A 47 -10.37 -8.51 -4.13
N LEU A 48 -9.39 -7.86 -3.51
CA LEU A 48 -9.57 -6.57 -2.86
C LEU A 48 -9.39 -5.36 -3.80
N HIS A 49 -9.16 -5.59 -5.10
CA HIS A 49 -8.73 -4.55 -6.03
C HIS A 49 -9.65 -3.32 -6.04
N LEU A 50 -10.95 -3.53 -6.27
CA LEU A 50 -11.94 -2.45 -6.39
C LEU A 50 -12.01 -1.63 -5.09
N PHE A 51 -11.98 -2.30 -3.96
CA PHE A 51 -12.06 -1.68 -2.65
C PHE A 51 -10.81 -0.86 -2.31
N ARG A 52 -9.62 -1.41 -2.58
CA ARG A 52 -8.36 -0.70 -2.35
C ARG A 52 -8.22 0.52 -3.26
N ARG A 53 -8.61 0.39 -4.54
CA ARG A 53 -8.61 1.52 -5.48
C ARG A 53 -9.53 2.64 -5.00
N HIS A 54 -10.75 2.31 -4.57
CA HIS A 54 -11.70 3.29 -4.05
C HIS A 54 -11.18 4.03 -2.80
N GLY A 55 -10.51 3.31 -1.89
CA GLY A 55 -9.89 3.91 -0.69
C GLY A 55 -8.75 4.89 -0.95
N LEU A 56 -8.32 5.03 -2.21
CA LEU A 56 -7.21 5.88 -2.66
C LEU A 56 -7.66 6.98 -3.65
N GLU A 57 -8.97 7.19 -3.82
CA GLU A 57 -9.48 8.19 -4.77
C GLU A 57 -9.10 9.63 -4.40
N SER A 58 -9.01 9.95 -3.11
CA SER A 58 -8.62 11.29 -2.68
C SER A 58 -7.09 11.48 -2.70
N HIS A 59 -6.67 12.67 -3.12
CA HIS A 59 -5.26 13.07 -3.07
C HIS A 59 -4.66 12.93 -1.66
N ALA A 60 -5.42 13.33 -0.62
CA ALA A 60 -4.99 13.20 0.77
C ALA A 60 -4.72 11.74 1.19
N ALA A 61 -5.54 10.78 0.70
CA ALA A 61 -5.33 9.37 0.99
C ALA A 61 -4.03 8.83 0.34
N ARG A 62 -3.75 9.25 -0.91
CA ARG A 62 -2.50 8.90 -1.61
C ARG A 62 -1.27 9.51 -0.94
N HIS A 63 -1.32 10.79 -0.59
CA HIS A 63 -0.23 11.45 0.13
C HIS A 63 0.08 10.75 1.46
N THR A 64 -0.95 10.44 2.25
CA THR A 64 -0.78 9.71 3.52
C THR A 64 -0.15 8.34 3.31
N SER A 65 -0.58 7.63 2.25
CA SER A 65 -0.05 6.33 1.86
C SER A 65 1.46 6.42 1.54
N ASN A 66 1.87 7.44 0.77
CA ASN A 66 3.29 7.65 0.44
C ASN A 66 4.15 7.97 1.65
N ASP A 67 3.67 8.83 2.56
CA ASP A 67 4.39 9.14 3.80
C ASP A 67 4.65 7.86 4.62
N GLN A 68 3.66 6.97 4.66
CA GLN A 68 3.78 5.69 5.34
C GLN A 68 4.77 4.75 4.62
N HIS A 69 4.71 4.65 3.29
CA HIS A 69 5.67 3.85 2.51
C HIS A 69 7.11 4.30 2.71
N ARG A 70 7.36 5.62 2.69
CA ARG A 70 8.71 6.18 2.91
C ARG A 70 9.27 5.74 4.26
N ARG A 71 8.47 5.84 5.33
CA ARG A 71 8.88 5.40 6.68
C ARG A 71 9.13 3.90 6.75
N ILE A 72 8.31 3.07 6.11
CA ILE A 72 8.52 1.62 6.06
C ILE A 72 9.85 1.32 5.36
N ILE A 73 10.12 1.97 4.23
CA ILE A 73 11.37 1.80 3.47
C ILE A 73 12.57 2.27 4.29
N ASP A 74 12.46 3.41 5.01
CA ASP A 74 13.51 3.90 5.92
C ASP A 74 13.91 2.83 6.95
N HIS A 75 12.92 2.20 7.60
CA HIS A 75 13.17 1.16 8.60
C HIS A 75 13.72 -0.13 7.99
N LEU A 76 13.27 -0.53 6.79
CA LEU A 76 13.83 -1.69 6.10
C LEU A 76 15.29 -1.47 5.71
N GLU A 77 15.64 -0.30 5.18
CA GLU A 77 17.02 0.04 4.82
C GLU A 77 17.94 0.14 6.05
N ALA A 78 17.39 0.54 7.20
CA ALA A 78 18.11 0.56 8.47
C ALA A 78 18.23 -0.82 9.14
N GLY A 79 17.66 -1.89 8.56
CA GLY A 79 17.64 -3.24 9.15
C GLY A 79 16.64 -3.41 10.30
N ASN A 80 15.75 -2.44 10.52
CA ASN A 80 14.75 -2.43 11.60
C ASN A 80 13.48 -3.19 11.18
N GLY A 81 13.61 -4.50 10.95
CA GLY A 81 12.54 -5.34 10.41
C GLY A 81 11.26 -5.37 11.25
N GLU A 82 11.37 -5.42 12.58
CA GLU A 82 10.21 -5.42 13.49
C GLU A 82 9.39 -4.13 13.38
N GLU A 83 10.07 -2.98 13.34
CA GLU A 83 9.41 -1.68 13.22
C GLU A 83 8.81 -1.50 11.82
N ALA A 84 9.48 -1.97 10.78
CA ALA A 84 8.92 -1.99 9.43
C ALA A 84 7.64 -2.85 9.36
N ALA A 85 7.61 -4.01 10.02
CA ALA A 85 6.43 -4.86 10.09
C ALA A 85 5.28 -4.16 10.83
N ARG A 86 5.56 -3.55 11.98
CA ARG A 86 4.57 -2.79 12.77
C ARG A 86 3.98 -1.63 11.97
N LEU A 87 4.82 -0.89 11.24
CA LEU A 87 4.39 0.23 10.39
C LEU A 87 3.57 -0.26 9.19
N MET A 88 3.94 -1.38 8.58
CA MET A 88 3.18 -1.98 7.49
C MET A 88 1.78 -2.43 7.95
N GLU A 89 1.68 -3.08 9.11
CA GLU A 89 0.39 -3.47 9.69
C GLU A 89 -0.50 -2.24 9.93
N ALA A 90 0.04 -1.21 10.59
CA ALA A 90 -0.68 0.03 10.84
C ALA A 90 -1.14 0.71 9.53
N HIS A 91 -0.29 0.70 8.49
CA HIS A 91 -0.61 1.21 7.17
C HIS A 91 -1.78 0.46 6.52
N ILE A 92 -1.76 -0.89 6.53
CA ILE A 92 -2.82 -1.72 5.96
C ILE A 92 -4.15 -1.50 6.70
N VAL A 93 -4.11 -1.45 8.04
CA VAL A 93 -5.30 -1.20 8.87
C VAL A 93 -5.88 0.20 8.59
N ALA A 94 -5.03 1.22 8.47
CA ALA A 94 -5.47 2.56 8.12
C ALA A 94 -6.11 2.60 6.71
N GLY A 95 -5.52 1.91 5.74
CA GLY A 95 -6.08 1.76 4.39
C GLY A 95 -7.46 1.09 4.40
N LYS A 96 -7.60 -0.01 5.14
CA LYS A 96 -8.89 -0.70 5.35
C LYS A 96 -9.95 0.22 5.95
N ASN A 97 -9.60 0.99 6.98
CA ASN A 97 -10.54 1.90 7.63
C ASN A 97 -11.00 3.03 6.70
N ARG A 98 -10.10 3.58 5.86
CA ARG A 98 -10.46 4.57 4.83
C ARG A 98 -11.44 3.99 3.81
N MET A 99 -11.18 2.77 3.34
CA MET A 99 -12.04 2.05 2.41
C MET A 99 -13.46 1.83 2.98
N LEU A 100 -13.56 1.36 4.23
CA LEU A 100 -14.84 1.16 4.90
C LEU A 100 -15.61 2.47 5.07
N ALA A 101 -14.93 3.53 5.51
CA ALA A 101 -15.55 4.84 5.67
C ALA A 101 -16.05 5.43 4.35
N ALA A 102 -15.36 5.16 3.23
CA ALA A 102 -15.79 5.58 1.90
C ALA A 102 -17.03 4.81 1.42
N HIS A 103 -17.08 3.48 1.65
CA HIS A 103 -18.25 2.66 1.32
C HIS A 103 -19.51 3.03 2.10
N SER A 104 -19.36 3.42 3.38
CA SER A 104 -20.49 3.88 4.17
C SER A 104 -21.10 5.19 3.63
N ARG A 105 -20.31 6.06 2.99
CA ARG A 105 -20.80 7.33 2.43
C ARG A 105 -21.50 7.18 1.09
N THR A 106 -21.24 6.11 0.34
CA THR A 106 -21.91 5.84 -0.96
C THR A 106 -23.26 5.13 -0.79
N ARG A 107 -23.58 4.66 0.41
CA ARG A 107 -24.84 3.94 0.74
C ARG A 107 -25.92 4.80 1.42
N GLY A 108 -25.66 6.09 1.66
CA GLY A 108 -26.64 7.05 2.16
C GLY A 108 -26.91 8.12 1.12
#